data_AF-A0A534NBS7-F1
#
_entry.id   AF-A0A534NBS7-F1
#
_cell.length_a   1.000
_cell.length_b   1.000
_cell.length_c   1.000
_cell.angle_alpha   90.00
_cell.angle_beta   90.00
_cell.angle_gamma   90.00
#
_symmetry.space_group_name_H-M   'P 1'
#
loop_
_entity.id
_entity.type
_entity.pdbx_description
1 polymer ?
#
loop_
_entity_poly.entity_id
_entity_poly.type
_entity_poly.pdbx_seq_one_letter_code
_entity_poly.pdbx_strand_id
1 'polypeptide(L)'
;MMAVLLLVAAANVPRIDVAFALDTTGSMGDEIDVVKEKIVAIARNVSAGQPRPDVRFGIVAFRDRGDAYVTKAFPFSREIADVQKTLRSLDAEGGGDEPESVAA
;
A
#
# COMPACT_ATOMS: atom_id res chain seq x y z
N MET A 1 -26.84 27.07 34.02
CA MET A 1 -25.79 26.94 32.99
C MET A 1 -24.86 25.81 33.44
N MET A 2 -25.03 24.59 32.92
CA MET A 2 -24.15 23.45 33.24
C MET A 2 -23.07 23.34 32.17
N ALA A 3 -21.81 23.57 32.55
CA ALA A 3 -20.67 23.21 31.72
C ALA A 3 -20.41 21.70 31.89
N VAL A 4 -20.61 20.94 30.81
CA VAL A 4 -20.13 19.56 30.74
C VAL A 4 -18.66 19.63 30.35
N LEU A 5 -17.77 19.38 31.33
CA LEU A 5 -16.35 19.19 31.06
C LEU A 5 -16.15 17.75 30.57
N LEU A 6 -16.10 17.54 29.26
CA LEU A 6 -15.71 16.26 28.68
C LEU A 6 -14.19 16.10 28.89
N LEU A 7 -13.80 15.36 29.93
CA LEU A 7 -12.44 14.86 30.03
C LEU A 7 -12.29 13.72 29.02
N VAL A 8 -11.92 14.03 27.78
CA VAL A 8 -11.51 12.99 26.83
C VAL A 8 -10.15 12.49 27.33
N ALA A 9 -10.15 11.36 28.04
CA ALA A 9 -8.92 10.61 28.28
C ALA A 9 -8.23 10.41 26.91
N ALA A 10 -6.92 10.67 26.83
CA ALA A 10 -6.17 10.50 25.59
C ALA A 10 -6.35 9.06 25.11
N ALA A 11 -7.25 8.85 24.15
CA ALA A 11 -7.46 7.56 23.54
C ALA A 11 -6.13 7.14 22.92
N ASN A 12 -5.65 5.94 23.21
CA ASN A 12 -4.44 5.41 22.61
C ASN A 12 -4.71 5.21 21.11
N VAL A 13 -4.42 6.23 20.29
CA VAL A 13 -4.62 6.21 18.85
C VAL A 13 -3.67 5.14 18.28
N PRO A 14 -4.19 4.03 17.71
CA PRO A 14 -3.33 3.01 17.15
C PRO A 14 -2.49 3.61 16.01
N ARG A 15 -1.19 3.35 16.02
CA ARG A 15 -0.27 3.77 14.95
C ARG A 15 0.12 2.56 14.12
N ILE A 16 -0.07 2.64 12.81
CA ILE A 16 0.10 1.50 11.90
C ILE A 16 0.86 1.95 10.66
N ASP A 17 1.89 1.18 10.28
CA ASP A 17 2.54 1.30 8.97
C ASP A 17 2.19 0.07 8.14
N VAL A 18 1.65 0.28 6.94
CA VAL A 18 1.29 -0.78 6.00
C VAL A 18 2.12 -0.64 4.73
N ALA A 19 2.96 -1.61 4.43
CA ALA A 19 3.69 -1.68 3.17
C ALA A 19 3.05 -2.73 2.26
N PHE A 20 2.68 -2.35 1.05
CA PHE A 20 2.24 -3.29 0.02
C PHE A 20 3.43 -3.66 -0.86
N ALA A 21 3.82 -4.93 -0.86
CA ALA A 21 4.71 -5.49 -1.86
C ALA A 21 3.87 -5.85 -3.09
N LEU A 22 4.16 -5.22 -4.22
CA LEU A 22 3.41 -5.37 -5.46
C LEU A 22 4.31 -6.02 -6.52
N ASP A 23 3.88 -7.15 -7.02
CA ASP A 23 4.44 -7.76 -8.21
C ASP A 23 4.08 -6.93 -9.45
N THR A 24 5.08 -6.63 -10.27
CA THR A 24 4.94 -5.82 -11.49
C THR A 24 5.64 -6.47 -12.68
N THR A 25 5.86 -7.78 -12.63
CA THR A 25 6.28 -8.60 -13.78
C THR A 25 5.19 -8.63 -14.85
N GLY A 26 5.56 -9.01 -16.07
CA GLY A 26 4.63 -9.07 -17.21
C GLY A 26 3.48 -10.06 -17.03
N SER A 27 3.64 -11.12 -16.21
CA SER A 27 2.60 -12.12 -15.96
C SER A 27 1.37 -11.55 -15.25
N MET A 28 1.54 -10.46 -14.52
CA MET A 28 0.47 -9.73 -13.81
C MET A 28 -0.39 -8.85 -14.73
N GLY A 29 -0.17 -8.85 -16.05
CA GLY A 29 -0.79 -7.91 -16.99
C GLY A 29 -2.32 -7.81 -16.89
N ASP A 30 -3.01 -8.95 -16.72
CA ASP A 30 -4.48 -9.00 -16.66
C ASP A 30 -5.02 -8.68 -15.25
N GLU A 31 -4.19 -8.85 -14.21
CA GLU A 31 -4.57 -8.73 -12.81
C GLU A 31 -4.12 -7.43 -12.14
N ILE A 32 -3.08 -6.77 -12.66
CA ILE A 32 -2.38 -5.69 -11.94
C ILE A 32 -3.33 -4.55 -11.62
N ASP A 33 -4.23 -4.19 -12.52
CA ASP A 33 -5.19 -3.10 -12.29
C ASP A 33 -6.22 -3.46 -11.20
N VAL A 34 -6.69 -4.71 -11.18
CA VAL A 34 -7.56 -5.23 -10.11
C VAL A 34 -6.81 -5.23 -8.76
N VAL A 35 -5.53 -5.59 -8.74
CA VAL A 35 -4.71 -5.55 -7.53
C VAL A 35 -4.51 -4.11 -7.04
N LYS A 36 -4.22 -3.16 -7.94
CA LYS A 36 -4.11 -1.73 -7.60
C LYS A 36 -5.41 -1.22 -6.95
N GLU A 37 -6.58 -1.58 -7.49
CA GLU A 37 -7.88 -1.23 -6.91
C GLU A 37 -8.07 -1.84 -5.51
N LYS A 38 -7.72 -3.11 -5.32
CA LYS A 38 -7.80 -3.80 -4.02
C LYS A 38 -6.90 -3.16 -2.98
N ILE A 39 -5.67 -2.77 -3.33
CA ILE A 39 -4.74 -2.07 -2.42
C ILE A 39 -5.39 -0.78 -1.92
N VAL A 40 -6.00 0.01 -2.80
CA VAL A 40 -6.69 1.25 -2.43
C VAL A 40 -7.88 0.97 -1.51
N ALA A 41 -8.66 -0.07 -1.79
CA ALA A 41 -9.78 -0.47 -0.94
C ALA A 41 -9.31 -0.89 0.46
N ILE A 42 -8.24 -1.67 0.56
CA ILE A 42 -7.63 -2.07 1.84
C ILE A 42 -7.14 -0.83 2.59
N ALA A 43 -6.44 0.10 1.94
CA ALA A 43 -5.96 1.32 2.58
C ALA A 43 -7.10 2.17 3.16
N ARG A 44 -8.23 2.27 2.44
CA ARG A 44 -9.45 2.94 2.92
C ARG A 44 -10.05 2.22 4.12
N ASN A 45 -10.16 0.90 4.07
CA ASN A 45 -10.73 0.09 5.14
C ASN A 45 -9.89 0.17 6.42
N VAL A 46 -8.57 0.05 6.32
CA VAL A 46 -7.65 0.19 7.47
C VAL A 46 -7.76 1.60 8.08
N SER A 47 -7.83 2.64 7.24
CA SER A 47 -7.98 4.03 7.70
C SER A 47 -9.32 4.32 8.39
N ALA A 48 -10.35 3.50 8.14
CA ALA A 48 -11.69 3.62 8.70
C ALA A 48 -11.89 2.81 10.01
N GLY A 49 -10.84 2.14 10.52
CA GLY A 49 -10.88 1.38 11.75
C GLY A 49 -11.33 2.21 12.97
N GLN A 50 -11.82 1.53 14.02
CA GLN A 50 -12.26 2.16 15.27
C GLN A 50 -11.54 1.51 16.46
N PRO A 51 -10.84 2.29 17.32
CA PRO A 51 -10.61 3.74 17.24
C PRO A 51 -9.84 4.14 15.96
N ARG A 52 -10.07 5.35 15.43
CA ARG A 52 -9.46 5.82 14.17
C ARG A 52 -7.93 5.78 14.29
N PRO A 53 -7.23 4.96 13.49
CA PRO A 53 -5.77 4.84 13.59
C PRO A 53 -5.04 5.98 12.87
N ASP A 54 -3.81 6.29 13.31
CA ASP A 54 -2.81 7.04 12.53
C ASP A 54 -2.07 6.05 11.63
N VAL A 55 -2.42 6.02 10.35
CA VAL A 55 -1.91 5.02 9.40
C VAL A 55 -1.04 5.68 8.35
N ARG A 56 0.08 5.04 8.02
CA ARG A 56 0.88 5.36 6.83
C ARG A 56 0.94 4.16 5.89
N PHE A 57 0.95 4.44 4.59
CA PHE A 57 0.97 3.44 3.53
C PHE A 57 2.22 3.62 2.66
N GLY A 58 2.95 2.54 2.42
CA GLY A 58 4.08 2.47 1.51
C GLY A 58 3.85 1.42 0.42
N ILE A 59 4.52 1.58 -0.72
CA ILE A 59 4.51 0.61 -1.82
C ILE A 59 5.96 0.15 -2.06
N VAL A 60 6.15 -1.15 -2.26
CA VAL A 60 7.38 -1.74 -2.78
C VAL A 60 7.02 -2.53 -4.02
N ALA A 61 7.34 -2.00 -5.20
CA ALA A 61 7.19 -2.75 -6.44
C ALA A 61 8.39 -3.67 -6.64
N PHE A 62 8.19 -4.86 -7.18
CA PHE A 62 9.27 -5.76 -7.56
C PHE A 62 9.05 -6.35 -8.96
N ARG A 63 10.16 -6.72 -9.60
CA ARG A 63 10.22 -7.50 -10.84
C ARG A 63 11.39 -8.49 -10.76
N ASP A 64 11.71 -9.17 -11.85
CA ASP A 64 12.78 -10.16 -11.89
C ASP A 64 14.17 -9.55 -12.06
N ARG A 65 15.18 -10.39 -11.80
CA ARG A 65 16.59 -10.02 -12.02
C ARG A 65 16.82 -9.82 -13.52
N GLY A 66 17.37 -8.66 -13.88
CA GLY A 66 17.63 -8.29 -15.27
C GLY A 66 16.57 -7.35 -15.86
N ASP A 67 15.45 -7.16 -15.17
CA ASP A 67 14.48 -6.13 -15.50
C ASP A 67 14.95 -4.72 -15.12
N ALA A 68 14.14 -3.71 -15.50
CA ALA A 68 14.37 -2.30 -15.20
C ALA A 68 14.64 -2.03 -13.70
N TYR A 69 14.10 -2.87 -12.81
CA TYR A 69 14.39 -2.88 -11.38
C TYR A 69 14.07 -4.24 -10.78
N VAL A 70 14.82 -4.64 -9.75
CA VAL A 70 14.43 -5.80 -8.91
C VAL A 70 13.45 -5.35 -7.83
N THR A 71 13.73 -4.21 -7.18
CA THR A 71 12.82 -3.58 -6.22
C THR A 71 12.81 -2.08 -6.39
N LYS A 72 11.64 -1.48 -6.15
CA LYS A 72 11.43 -0.03 -6.14
C LYS A 72 10.53 0.35 -4.99
N ALA A 73 11.12 0.96 -3.96
CA ALA A 73 10.41 1.40 -2.77
C ALA A 73 9.92 2.85 -2.91
N PHE A 74 8.68 3.08 -2.49
CA PHE A 74 8.06 4.40 -2.41
C PHE A 74 7.84 4.77 -0.94
N PRO A 75 8.05 6.04 -0.57
CA PRO A 75 7.98 6.47 0.82
C PRO A 75 6.56 6.31 1.38
N PHE A 76 6.50 6.12 2.69
CA PHE A 76 5.24 6.09 3.43
C PHE A 76 4.50 7.44 3.35
N SER A 77 3.21 7.42 3.04
CA SER A 77 2.32 8.58 3.09
C SER A 77 1.08 8.31 3.94
N ARG A 78 0.51 9.36 4.53
CA ARG A 78 -0.81 9.32 5.18
C ARG A 78 -1.94 9.51 4.17
N GLU A 79 -1.63 10.01 2.98
CA GLU A 79 -2.62 10.32 1.96
C GLU A 79 -2.83 9.13 1.02
N ILE A 80 -4.04 8.57 1.03
CA ILE A 80 -4.42 7.49 0.10
C ILE A 80 -4.30 7.94 -1.37
N ALA A 81 -4.42 9.25 -1.64
CA ALA A 81 -4.22 9.82 -2.96
C ALA A 81 -2.77 9.63 -3.47
N ASP A 82 -1.77 9.66 -2.59
CA ASP A 82 -0.37 9.40 -2.95
C ASP A 82 -0.14 7.92 -3.28
N VAL A 83 -0.78 7.02 -2.53
CA VAL A 83 -0.80 5.58 -2.81
C VAL A 83 -1.39 5.35 -4.20
N GLN A 84 -2.56 5.92 -4.48
CA GLN A 84 -3.21 5.82 -5.80
C GLN A 84 -2.32 6.36 -6.92
N LYS A 85 -1.66 7.50 -6.70
CA LYS A 85 -0.75 8.10 -7.68
C LYS A 85 0.44 7.18 -7.97
N THR A 86 1.01 6.59 -6.92
CA THR A 86 2.12 5.63 -7.02
C THR A 86 1.70 4.40 -7.82
N LEU A 87 0.57 3.79 -7.47
CA LEU A 87 0.03 2.61 -8.16
C LEU A 87 -0.25 2.88 -9.65
N ARG A 88 -0.77 4.06 -10.00
CA ARG A 88 -0.98 4.46 -11.42
C ARG A 88 0.30 4.64 -12.22
N SER A 89 1.45 4.76 -11.57
CA SER A 89 2.76 4.90 -12.23
C SER A 89 3.50 3.57 -12.41
N LEU A 90 2.87 2.46 -12.03
CA LEU A 90 3.43 1.12 -12.11
C LEU A 90 2.68 0.32 -13.17
N ASP A 91 3.44 -0.31 -14.06
CA ASP A 91 2.93 -1.16 -15.12
C ASP A 91 3.56 -2.55 -15.01
N ALA A 92 2.80 -3.57 -15.42
CA ALA A 92 3.25 -4.95 -15.51
C ALA A 92 4.17 -5.09 -16.74
N GLU A 93 5.46 -5.32 -16.53
CA GLU A 93 6.42 -5.54 -17.62
C GLU A 93 7.62 -6.36 -17.12
N GLY A 94 8.44 -6.82 -18.06
CA GLY A 94 9.61 -7.63 -17.73
C GLY A 94 9.23 -9.07 -17.39
N GLY A 95 10.11 -9.75 -16.67
CA GLY A 95 10.07 -11.19 -16.44
C GLY A 95 10.84 -11.97 -17.52
N GLY A 96 10.79 -13.30 -17.45
CA GLY A 96 11.44 -14.14 -18.45
C GLY A 96 11.55 -15.62 -18.10
N ASP A 97 11.53 -15.96 -16.81
CA ASP A 97 11.72 -17.32 -16.32
C ASP A 97 10.65 -17.69 -15.27
N GLU A 98 10.13 -18.92 -15.28
CA GLU A 98 9.50 -19.49 -14.08
C GLU A 98 10.61 -19.92 -13.09
N PRO A 99 10.50 -19.72 -11.76
CA PRO A 99 9.51 -18.95 -10.99
C PRO A 99 9.97 -17.52 -10.68
N GLU A 100 9.01 -16.61 -10.54
CA GLU A 100 9.28 -15.20 -10.23
C GLU A 100 9.96 -15.03 -8.87
N SER A 101 10.88 -14.07 -8.79
CA SER A 101 11.96 -13.94 -7.79
C SER A 101 11.55 -13.90 -6.30
N VAL A 102 10.27 -13.94 -5.96
CA VAL A 102 9.74 -14.02 -4.59
C VAL A 102 9.52 -15.45 -4.09
N ALA A 103 9.73 -16.45 -4.93
CA ALA A 103 9.81 -17.86 -4.54
C ALA A 103 11.29 -18.29 -4.42
N ALA A 104 11.94 -17.93 -3.32
CA ALA A 104 13.23 -18.51 -2.92
C ALA A 104 13.14 -19.11 -1.51
#